data_AF-A0AAU6FQ15-F1
#
_entry.id   AF-A0AAU6FQ15-F1
#
_cell.length_a   1.000
_cell.length_b   1.000
_cell.length_c   1.000
_cell.angle_alpha   90.00
_cell.angle_beta   90.00
_cell.angle_gamma   90.00
#
_symmetry.space_group_name_H-M   'P 1'
#
loop_
_entity.id
_entity.type
_entity.pdbx_description
1 polymer ?
#
loop_
_entity_poly.entity_id
_entity_poly.type
_entity_poly.pdbx_seq_one_letter_code
_entity_poly.pdbx_strand_id
1 'polypeptide(L)'
;MYEKAKLLEDHASRIADGEESQRQATRVSTRLMELRSQLNQLRSQLAVAQALQARGAGLDIDLSSIDDGRAGFERSLGPSGLPSNQVFNTAKKKAQVVADRLGEANQAAWSVWTAQLLEELPVARISMLLDPGAEKRASARHAELERLAKGKASQDSITNFAVTHAGLAELLQDAQDPPQALAVLLDRLREQSGLTLRDVTDEEIALIREYGMDAHISLRRKGS
;
A
#
# COMPACT_ATOMS: atom_id res chain seq x y z
N MET A 1 46.50 14.75 17.10
CA MET A 1 46.09 13.80 16.04
C MET A 1 47.12 12.68 15.84
N TYR A 2 48.43 12.97 15.82
CA TYR A 2 49.49 11.95 15.69
C TYR A 2 49.73 11.12 16.98
N GLU A 3 49.57 11.75 18.15
CA GLU A 3 49.69 11.09 19.48
C GLU A 3 48.62 10.02 19.73
N LYS A 4 47.42 10.20 19.16
CA LYS A 4 46.31 9.23 19.23
C LYS A 4 46.54 8.00 18.37
N ALA A 5 47.32 8.12 17.30
CA ALA A 5 47.67 6.99 16.42
C ALA A 5 48.75 6.09 17.06
N LYS A 6 49.71 6.67 17.79
CA LYS A 6 50.75 5.93 18.52
C LYS A 6 50.19 5.19 19.75
N LEU A 7 49.20 5.80 20.42
CA LEU A 7 48.41 5.16 21.48
C LEU A 7 47.61 3.95 20.99
N LEU A 8 47.21 3.91 19.72
CA LEU A 8 46.52 2.78 19.10
C LEU A 8 47.49 1.63 18.77
N GLU A 9 48.74 1.96 18.46
CA GLU A 9 49.81 1.00 18.10
C GLU A 9 50.33 0.26 19.35
N ASP A 10 50.51 0.97 20.48
CA ASP A 10 50.83 0.36 21.78
C ASP A 10 49.65 -0.46 22.35
N HIS A 11 48.40 -0.14 21.98
CA HIS A 11 47.20 -0.89 22.36
C HIS A 11 47.08 -2.25 21.66
N ALA A 12 47.71 -2.41 20.50
CA ALA A 12 47.76 -3.66 19.77
C ALA A 12 48.68 -4.70 20.45
N SER A 13 49.56 -4.28 21.36
CA SER A 13 50.60 -5.13 21.96
C SER A 13 50.17 -5.98 23.17
N ARG A 14 48.88 -6.07 23.51
CA ARG A 14 48.45 -6.99 24.59
C ARG A 14 47.32 -7.97 24.23
N ILE A 15 47.25 -8.35 22.97
CA ILE A 15 46.95 -9.67 22.33
C ILE A 15 46.21 -10.80 23.10
N ALA A 16 46.28 -10.98 24.43
CA ALA A 16 45.26 -11.74 25.19
C ALA A 16 43.91 -10.98 25.24
N ASP A 17 43.98 -9.65 25.24
CA ASP A 17 42.87 -8.74 24.97
C ASP A 17 42.42 -8.79 23.50
N GLY A 18 43.22 -9.38 22.61
CA GLY A 18 42.92 -9.49 21.18
C GLY A 18 41.75 -10.42 20.91
N GLU A 19 41.71 -11.61 21.52
CA GLU A 19 40.57 -12.52 21.36
C GLU A 19 39.31 -12.03 22.07
N GLU A 20 39.43 -11.54 23.31
CA GLU A 20 38.29 -10.99 24.06
C GLU A 20 37.75 -9.74 23.34
N SER A 21 38.60 -8.80 22.92
CA SER A 21 38.19 -7.62 22.15
C SER A 21 37.64 -8.01 20.78
N GLN A 22 38.20 -9.01 20.10
CA GLN A 22 37.68 -9.50 18.83
C GLN A 22 36.30 -10.15 19.03
N ARG A 23 36.12 -10.98 20.07
CA ARG A 23 34.81 -11.57 20.42
C ARG A 23 33.79 -10.49 20.77
N GLN A 24 34.19 -9.47 21.52
CA GLN A 24 33.33 -8.33 21.87
C GLN A 24 32.99 -7.49 20.62
N ALA A 25 33.94 -7.24 19.73
CA ALA A 25 33.74 -6.52 18.48
C ALA A 25 32.79 -7.29 17.54
N THR A 26 33.01 -8.60 17.36
CA THR A 26 32.10 -9.47 16.59
C THR A 26 30.71 -9.46 17.19
N ARG A 27 30.57 -9.64 18.52
CA ARG A 27 29.29 -9.59 19.23
C ARG A 27 28.56 -8.28 18.98
N VAL A 28 29.23 -7.14 19.18
CA VAL A 28 28.63 -5.81 19.00
C VAL A 28 28.24 -5.60 17.53
N SER A 29 29.09 -6.00 16.58
CA SER A 29 28.82 -5.91 15.14
C SER A 29 27.56 -6.69 14.74
N THR A 30 27.44 -7.96 15.16
CA THR A 30 26.26 -8.78 14.88
C THR A 30 24.99 -8.16 15.49
N ARG A 31 25.06 -7.67 16.74
CA ARG A 31 23.91 -7.03 17.39
C ARG A 31 23.52 -5.71 16.75
N LEU A 32 24.48 -4.93 16.27
CA LEU A 32 24.22 -3.72 15.50
C LEU A 32 23.54 -4.04 14.17
N MET A 33 23.93 -5.11 13.48
CA MET A 33 23.25 -5.55 12.26
C MET A 33 21.79 -5.93 12.53
N GLU A 34 21.52 -6.71 13.58
CA GLU A 34 20.16 -7.07 13.97
C GLU A 34 19.32 -5.83 14.31
N LEU A 35 19.86 -4.89 15.10
CA LEU A 35 19.16 -3.66 15.47
C LEU A 35 18.92 -2.76 14.25
N ARG A 36 19.89 -2.65 13.33
CA ARG A 36 19.74 -1.89 12.08
C ARG A 36 18.61 -2.45 11.22
N SER A 37 18.50 -3.77 11.12
CA SER A 37 17.39 -4.41 10.40
C SER A 37 16.03 -3.99 10.98
N GLN A 38 15.90 -4.00 12.31
CA GLN A 38 14.68 -3.59 13.00
C GLN A 38 14.36 -2.09 12.83
N LEU A 39 15.38 -1.23 12.93
CA LEU A 39 15.21 0.19 12.68
C LEU A 39 14.83 0.49 11.22
N ASN A 40 15.32 -0.28 10.26
CA ASN A 40 14.92 -0.16 8.86
C ASN A 40 13.46 -0.58 8.66
N GLN A 41 13.00 -1.63 9.34
CA GLN A 41 11.58 -2.01 9.34
C GLN A 41 10.71 -0.90 9.92
N LEU A 42 11.09 -0.34 11.08
CA LEU A 42 10.38 0.78 11.69
C LEU A 42 10.32 2.01 10.78
N ARG A 43 11.44 2.36 10.14
CA ARG A 43 11.51 3.46 9.16
C ARG A 43 10.58 3.22 7.97
N SER A 44 10.53 2.00 7.46
CA SER A 44 9.60 1.63 6.39
C SER A 44 8.15 1.83 6.81
N GLN A 45 7.78 1.43 8.03
CA GLN A 45 6.41 1.64 8.53
C GLN A 45 6.07 3.13 8.75
N LEU A 46 7.03 3.93 9.21
CA LEU A 46 6.85 5.38 9.30
C LEU A 46 6.64 6.02 7.91
N ALA A 47 7.39 5.57 6.91
CA ALA A 47 7.28 6.06 5.54
C ALA A 47 5.91 5.73 4.92
N VAL A 48 5.34 4.56 5.25
CA VAL A 48 3.96 4.19 4.88
C VAL A 48 2.94 5.09 5.60
N ALA A 49 3.08 5.31 6.91
CA ALA A 49 2.20 6.20 7.67
C ALA A 49 2.18 7.61 7.08
N GLN A 50 3.36 8.16 6.76
CA GLN A 50 3.50 9.47 6.12
C GLN A 50 2.84 9.51 4.73
N ALA A 51 2.99 8.44 3.94
CA ALA A 51 2.35 8.35 2.63
C ALA A 51 0.81 8.33 2.73
N LEU A 52 0.25 7.65 3.73
CA LEU A 52 -1.19 7.69 4.02
C LEU A 52 -1.64 9.08 4.47
N GLN A 53 -0.91 9.70 5.40
CA GLN A 53 -1.23 11.03 5.93
C GLN A 53 -1.19 12.11 4.85
N ALA A 54 -0.24 12.03 3.91
CA ALA A 54 -0.17 12.91 2.75
C ALA A 54 -1.39 12.80 1.83
N ARG A 55 -2.18 11.72 1.93
CA ARG A 55 -3.44 11.50 1.21
C ARG A 55 -4.69 11.75 2.08
N GLY A 56 -4.51 12.27 3.30
CA GLY A 56 -5.59 12.49 4.25
C GLY A 56 -6.05 11.23 4.99
N ALA A 57 -5.32 10.11 4.88
CA ALA A 57 -5.61 8.85 5.56
C ALA A 57 -4.73 8.66 6.81
N GLY A 58 -5.20 7.93 7.83
CA GLY A 58 -4.38 7.57 8.99
C GLY A 58 -3.87 8.77 9.82
N LEU A 59 -4.67 9.84 9.90
CA LEU A 59 -4.36 11.03 10.69
C LEU A 59 -4.37 10.75 12.21
N ASP A 60 -4.96 9.65 12.63
CA ASP A 60 -5.10 9.16 14.00
C ASP A 60 -3.98 8.17 14.40
N ILE A 61 -3.04 7.86 13.51
CA ILE A 61 -1.93 6.95 13.80
C ILE A 61 -1.02 7.57 14.86
N ASP A 62 -0.96 6.94 16.03
CA ASP A 62 -0.12 7.37 17.15
C ASP A 62 1.38 7.07 16.92
N LEU A 63 2.16 8.15 16.79
CA LEU A 63 3.62 8.13 16.64
C LEU A 63 4.39 8.43 17.93
N SER A 64 3.71 8.67 19.06
CA SER A 64 4.31 9.17 20.30
C SER A 64 5.41 8.24 20.88
N SER A 65 5.30 6.93 20.67
CA SER A 65 6.21 5.92 21.22
C SER A 65 7.32 5.47 20.26
N ILE A 66 7.54 6.19 19.14
CA ILE A 66 8.52 5.77 18.11
C ILE A 66 9.96 5.76 18.64
N ASP A 67 10.26 6.58 19.65
CA ASP A 67 11.58 6.78 20.21
C ASP A 67 11.86 5.94 21.49
N ASP A 68 10.89 5.17 21.97
CA ASP A 68 10.97 4.44 23.25
C ASP A 68 12.14 3.44 23.34
N GLY A 69 12.53 2.89 22.19
CA GLY A 69 13.70 2.03 22.06
C GLY A 69 15.01 2.79 22.19
N ARG A 70 15.10 3.98 21.56
CA ARG A 70 16.30 4.84 21.56
C ARG A 70 16.58 5.39 22.94
N ALA A 71 15.59 6.00 23.57
CA ALA A 71 15.75 6.66 24.87
C ALA A 71 16.16 5.66 25.98
N GLY A 72 15.70 4.41 25.90
CA GLY A 72 16.11 3.34 26.82
C GLY A 72 17.52 2.82 26.54
N PHE A 73 17.92 2.73 25.26
CA PHE A 73 19.24 2.27 24.86
C PHE A 73 20.34 3.27 25.26
N GLU A 74 20.11 4.58 25.02
CA GLU A 74 21.05 5.66 25.38
C GLU A 74 21.30 5.75 26.89
N ARG A 75 20.26 5.52 27.70
CA ARG A 75 20.36 5.49 29.17
C ARG A 75 21.11 4.27 29.71
N SER A 76 21.30 3.23 28.90
CA SER A 76 21.78 1.91 29.36
C SER A 76 23.24 1.61 28.96
N LEU A 77 24.06 2.65 28.72
CA LEU A 77 25.49 2.47 28.50
C LEU A 77 26.17 2.08 29.82
N GLY A 78 26.77 0.89 29.86
CA GLY A 78 27.46 0.38 31.04
C GLY A 78 28.78 1.13 31.33
N PRO A 79 29.46 0.81 32.44
CA PRO A 79 30.72 1.45 32.84
C PRO A 79 31.84 1.35 31.79
N SER A 80 31.78 0.35 30.90
CA SER A 80 32.71 0.14 29.78
C SER A 80 32.36 0.94 28.52
N GLY A 81 31.28 1.71 28.52
CA GLY A 81 30.77 2.42 27.34
C GLY A 81 30.11 1.53 26.27
N LEU A 82 30.08 0.20 26.48
CA LEU A 82 29.49 -0.76 25.54
C LEU A 82 28.16 -1.35 26.08
N PRO A 83 27.10 -1.42 25.25
CA PRO A 83 25.83 -2.03 25.67
C PRO A 83 25.95 -3.53 25.95
N SER A 84 25.15 -4.03 26.90
CA SER A 84 25.02 -5.47 27.14
C SER A 84 24.09 -6.15 26.11
N ASN A 85 24.16 -7.48 26.00
CA ASN A 85 23.23 -8.24 25.16
C ASN A 85 21.76 -7.99 25.54
N GLN A 86 21.48 -7.82 26.83
CA GLN A 86 20.14 -7.53 27.32
C GLN A 86 19.65 -6.15 26.84
N VAL A 87 20.54 -5.15 26.80
CA VAL A 87 20.23 -3.82 26.28
C VAL A 87 19.91 -3.89 24.78
N PHE A 88 20.72 -4.60 23.99
CA PHE A 88 20.44 -4.84 22.57
C PHE A 88 19.11 -5.56 22.35
N ASN A 89 18.86 -6.66 23.06
CA ASN A 89 17.62 -7.44 22.93
C ASN A 89 16.39 -6.62 23.32
N THR A 90 16.51 -5.78 24.36
CA THR A 90 15.42 -4.89 24.79
C THR A 90 15.11 -3.83 23.74
N ALA A 91 16.13 -3.16 23.20
CA ALA A 91 15.95 -2.17 22.14
C ALA A 91 15.39 -2.79 20.86
N LYS A 92 15.89 -3.97 20.47
CA LYS A 92 15.38 -4.77 19.35
C LYS A 92 13.90 -5.10 19.53
N LYS A 93 13.52 -5.63 20.70
CA LYS A 93 12.12 -5.99 21.01
C LYS A 93 11.21 -4.77 20.99
N LYS A 94 11.65 -3.65 21.56
CA LYS A 94 10.87 -2.40 21.53
C LYS A 94 10.68 -1.88 20.12
N ALA A 95 11.73 -1.84 19.29
CA ALA A 95 11.63 -1.43 17.90
C ALA A 95 10.67 -2.34 17.11
N GLN A 96 10.75 -3.65 17.30
CA GLN A 96 9.84 -4.61 16.68
C GLN A 96 8.39 -4.37 17.09
N VAL A 97 8.10 -4.24 18.40
CA VAL A 97 6.73 -4.00 18.90
C VAL A 97 6.13 -2.72 18.30
N VAL A 98 6.91 -1.64 18.23
CA VAL A 98 6.44 -0.38 17.61
C VAL A 98 6.23 -0.56 16.12
N ALA A 99 7.14 -1.25 15.41
CA ALA A 99 7.01 -1.49 13.99
C ALA A 99 5.79 -2.35 13.65
N ASP A 100 5.50 -3.39 14.45
CA ASP A 100 4.33 -4.25 14.28
C ASP A 100 3.03 -3.48 14.51
N ARG A 101 2.96 -2.71 15.61
CA ARG A 101 1.81 -1.84 15.91
C ARG A 101 1.55 -0.83 14.79
N LEU A 102 2.61 -0.19 14.26
CA LEU A 102 2.47 0.73 13.13
C LEU A 102 2.04 -0.02 11.86
N GLY A 103 2.54 -1.24 11.63
CA GLY A 103 2.12 -2.06 10.51
C GLY A 103 0.62 -2.37 10.53
N GLU A 104 0.09 -2.72 11.70
CA GLU A 104 -1.35 -2.96 11.90
C GLU A 104 -2.16 -1.68 11.69
N ALA A 105 -1.74 -0.57 12.29
CA ALA A 105 -2.42 0.73 12.14
C ALA A 105 -2.42 1.23 10.69
N ASN A 106 -1.27 1.13 10.00
CA ASN A 106 -1.13 1.46 8.58
C ASN A 106 -2.06 0.62 7.72
N GLN A 107 -2.14 -0.69 7.96
CA GLN A 107 -3.01 -1.58 7.21
C GLN A 107 -4.50 -1.27 7.45
N ALA A 108 -4.88 -0.96 8.69
CA ALA A 108 -6.25 -0.58 9.01
C ALA A 108 -6.65 0.74 8.32
N ALA A 109 -5.80 1.78 8.42
CA ALA A 109 -6.02 3.05 7.74
C ALA A 109 -6.08 2.90 6.22
N TRP A 110 -5.23 2.05 5.64
CA TRP A 110 -5.26 1.68 4.23
C TRP A 110 -6.60 1.07 3.80
N SER A 111 -7.09 0.07 4.54
CA SER A 111 -8.35 -0.59 4.22
C SER A 111 -9.55 0.35 4.31
N VAL A 112 -9.59 1.22 5.32
CA VAL A 112 -10.65 2.24 5.44
C VAL A 112 -10.60 3.24 4.29
N TRP A 113 -9.42 3.80 4.01
CA TRP A 113 -9.25 4.81 2.96
C TRP A 113 -9.58 4.28 1.56
N THR A 114 -9.09 3.09 1.23
CA THR A 114 -9.38 2.49 -0.09
C THR A 114 -10.84 2.08 -0.24
N ALA A 115 -11.49 1.59 0.82
CA ALA A 115 -12.91 1.28 0.79
C ALA A 115 -13.77 2.53 0.53
N GLN A 116 -13.49 3.62 1.24
CA GLN A 116 -14.18 4.90 1.04
C GLN A 116 -14.02 5.40 -0.40
N LEU A 117 -12.79 5.43 -0.92
CA LEU A 117 -12.53 5.90 -2.28
C LEU A 117 -13.15 5.02 -3.37
N LEU A 118 -13.27 3.71 -3.13
CA LEU A 118 -13.97 2.79 -4.04
C LEU A 118 -15.49 3.01 -4.03
N GLU A 119 -16.07 3.29 -2.86
CA GLU A 119 -17.51 3.56 -2.72
C GLU A 119 -17.91 4.89 -3.39
N GLU A 120 -17.02 5.89 -3.36
CA GLU A 120 -17.24 7.19 -4.00
C GLU A 120 -17.14 7.14 -5.54
N LEU A 121 -16.60 6.06 -6.13
CA LEU A 121 -16.46 5.96 -7.58
C LEU A 121 -17.81 5.62 -8.24
N PRO A 122 -18.22 6.36 -9.29
CA PRO A 122 -19.46 6.07 -10.02
C PRO A 122 -19.25 4.93 -11.03
N VAL A 123 -18.94 3.72 -10.54
CA VAL A 123 -18.55 2.55 -11.35
C VAL A 123 -19.61 2.19 -12.41
N ALA A 124 -20.89 2.45 -12.15
CA ALA A 124 -21.97 2.24 -13.11
C ALA A 124 -21.75 2.99 -14.45
N ARG A 125 -21.10 4.16 -14.40
CA ARG A 125 -20.78 4.98 -15.58
C ARG A 125 -19.80 4.32 -16.54
N ILE A 126 -19.06 3.28 -16.13
CA ILE A 126 -18.17 2.53 -17.02
C ILE A 126 -18.94 2.01 -18.23
N SER A 127 -20.16 1.50 -18.01
CA SER A 127 -21.04 0.98 -19.07
C SER A 127 -21.55 2.04 -20.06
N MET A 128 -21.41 3.32 -19.70
CA MET A 128 -21.84 4.46 -20.50
C MET A 128 -20.71 5.07 -21.34
N LEU A 129 -19.52 4.47 -21.29
CA LEU A 129 -18.38 4.90 -22.11
C LEU A 129 -18.55 4.39 -23.55
N LEU A 130 -18.82 5.33 -24.47
CA LEU A 130 -19.05 5.03 -25.88
C LEU A 130 -17.81 4.49 -26.62
N ASP A 131 -16.59 4.86 -26.19
CA ASP A 131 -15.36 4.26 -26.74
C ASP A 131 -15.12 2.88 -26.11
N PRO A 132 -15.18 1.76 -26.87
CA PRO A 132 -14.91 0.42 -26.32
C PRO A 132 -13.50 0.30 -25.74
N GLY A 133 -12.55 1.08 -26.25
CA GLY A 133 -11.21 1.18 -25.68
C GLY A 133 -11.23 1.80 -24.27
N ALA A 134 -12.03 2.85 -24.08
CA ALA A 134 -12.21 3.54 -22.80
C ALA A 134 -12.93 2.65 -21.79
N GLU A 135 -14.02 2.01 -22.16
CA GLU A 135 -14.73 1.05 -21.29
C GLU A 135 -13.76 -0.03 -20.79
N LYS A 136 -13.02 -0.67 -21.69
CA LYS A 136 -12.05 -1.71 -21.32
C LYS A 136 -10.95 -1.19 -20.39
N ARG A 137 -10.43 0.02 -20.63
CA ARG A 137 -9.43 0.66 -19.75
C ARG A 137 -10.03 0.97 -18.38
N ALA A 138 -11.27 1.46 -18.32
CA ALA A 138 -11.96 1.80 -17.08
C ALA A 138 -12.19 0.54 -16.23
N SER A 139 -12.73 -0.53 -16.84
CA SER A 139 -12.92 -1.83 -16.18
C SER A 139 -11.62 -2.42 -15.66
N ALA A 140 -10.54 -2.34 -16.43
CA ALA A 140 -9.22 -2.80 -16.00
C ALA A 140 -8.66 -1.98 -14.82
N ARG A 141 -8.85 -0.65 -14.84
CA ARG A 141 -8.46 0.23 -13.72
C ARG A 141 -9.27 -0.06 -12.46
N HIS A 142 -10.57 -0.27 -12.59
CA HIS A 142 -11.43 -0.63 -11.47
C HIS A 142 -10.99 -1.95 -10.83
N ALA A 143 -10.79 -3.00 -11.63
CA ALA A 143 -10.28 -4.29 -11.14
C ALA A 143 -8.90 -4.17 -10.48
N GLU A 144 -8.01 -3.32 -11.01
CA GLU A 144 -6.71 -3.04 -10.41
C GLU A 144 -6.84 -2.32 -9.06
N LEU A 145 -7.77 -1.39 -8.90
CA LEU A 145 -8.05 -0.74 -7.61
C LEU A 145 -8.54 -1.74 -6.57
N GLU A 146 -9.48 -2.62 -6.93
CA GLU A 146 -9.94 -3.68 -6.03
C GLU A 146 -8.80 -4.61 -5.61
N ARG A 147 -7.90 -4.94 -6.55
CA ARG A 147 -6.73 -5.76 -6.28
C ARG A 147 -5.74 -5.07 -5.33
N LEU A 148 -5.46 -3.78 -5.57
CA LEU A 148 -4.58 -2.97 -4.72
C LEU A 148 -5.16 -2.81 -3.33
N ALA A 149 -6.46 -2.51 -3.19
CA ALA A 149 -7.14 -2.33 -1.91
C ALA A 149 -7.03 -3.56 -1.00
N LYS A 150 -7.12 -4.77 -1.58
CA LYS A 150 -6.95 -6.05 -0.85
C LYS A 150 -5.49 -6.35 -0.48
N GLY A 151 -4.53 -5.60 -1.04
CA GLY A 151 -3.10 -5.76 -0.82
C GLY A 151 -2.61 -5.19 0.52
N LYS A 152 -1.30 -5.36 0.75
CA LYS A 152 -0.61 -4.75 1.89
C LYS A 152 -0.32 -3.27 1.64
N ALA A 153 -0.49 -2.45 2.67
CA ALA A 153 -0.08 -1.06 2.65
C ALA A 153 1.44 -0.93 2.45
N SER A 154 1.81 -0.21 1.41
CA SER A 154 3.19 0.17 1.06
C SER A 154 3.17 1.52 0.34
N GLN A 155 4.29 2.25 0.33
CA GLN A 155 4.36 3.54 -0.38
C GLN A 155 3.99 3.42 -1.86
N ASP A 156 4.45 2.35 -2.51
CA ASP A 156 4.15 2.06 -3.92
C ASP A 156 2.67 1.75 -4.12
N SER A 157 2.07 0.91 -3.26
CA SER A 157 0.63 0.60 -3.36
C SER A 157 -0.24 1.84 -3.16
N ILE A 158 0.13 2.72 -2.22
CA ILE A 158 -0.59 3.97 -1.95
C ILE A 158 -0.51 4.91 -3.15
N THR A 159 0.69 5.06 -3.72
CA THR A 159 0.91 5.90 -4.88
C THR A 159 0.15 5.37 -6.10
N ASN A 160 0.27 4.08 -6.37
CA ASN A 160 -0.40 3.44 -7.51
C ASN A 160 -1.91 3.48 -7.38
N PHE A 161 -2.46 3.22 -6.19
CA PHE A 161 -3.90 3.31 -5.95
C PHE A 161 -4.40 4.74 -6.17
N ALA A 162 -3.72 5.75 -5.62
CA ALA A 162 -4.11 7.15 -5.79
C ALA A 162 -4.10 7.58 -7.27
N VAL A 163 -3.06 7.20 -8.02
CA VAL A 163 -2.94 7.52 -9.45
C VAL A 163 -4.00 6.79 -10.29
N THR A 164 -4.21 5.50 -10.04
CA THR A 164 -5.23 4.72 -10.75
C THR A 164 -6.64 5.21 -10.41
N HIS A 165 -6.90 5.60 -9.16
CA HIS A 165 -8.19 6.16 -8.72
C HIS A 165 -8.47 7.49 -9.40
N ALA A 166 -7.52 8.44 -9.35
CA ALA A 166 -7.67 9.72 -10.01
C ALA A 166 -7.88 9.57 -11.52
N GLY A 167 -7.11 8.69 -12.18
CA GLY A 167 -7.28 8.42 -13.61
C GLY A 167 -8.60 7.74 -13.96
N LEU A 168 -9.15 6.90 -13.08
CA LEU A 168 -10.48 6.32 -13.29
C LEU A 168 -11.57 7.38 -13.07
N ALA A 169 -11.47 8.18 -12.02
CA ALA A 169 -12.41 9.27 -11.73
C ALA A 169 -12.48 10.27 -12.90
N GLU A 170 -11.33 10.68 -13.44
CA GLU A 170 -11.25 11.55 -14.62
C GLU A 170 -11.95 10.92 -15.84
N LEU A 171 -11.74 9.64 -16.09
CA LEU A 171 -12.37 8.93 -17.21
C LEU A 171 -13.91 8.84 -17.07
N LEU A 172 -14.41 8.82 -15.84
CA LEU A 172 -15.84 8.70 -15.53
C LEU A 172 -16.53 10.05 -15.29
N GLN A 173 -15.77 11.16 -15.28
CA GLN A 173 -16.29 12.47 -14.93
C GLN A 173 -17.37 12.95 -15.90
N ASP A 174 -17.14 12.77 -17.20
CA ASP A 174 -18.03 13.22 -18.27
C ASP A 174 -19.05 12.15 -18.71
N ALA A 175 -18.91 10.92 -18.20
CA ALA A 175 -19.84 9.84 -18.49
C ALA A 175 -21.17 10.07 -17.76
N GLN A 176 -22.29 9.79 -18.43
CA GLN A 176 -23.62 9.90 -17.83
C GLN A 176 -23.89 8.75 -16.87
N ASP A 177 -24.68 9.02 -15.82
CA ASP A 177 -25.21 7.96 -14.97
C ASP A 177 -26.27 7.15 -15.74
N PRO A 178 -26.11 5.82 -15.87
CA PRO A 178 -27.12 5.00 -16.53
C PRO A 178 -28.38 4.94 -15.66
N PRO A 179 -29.60 5.03 -16.25
CA PRO A 179 -30.80 4.58 -15.57
C PRO A 179 -30.65 3.12 -15.13
N GLN A 180 -31.22 2.77 -13.98
CA GLN A 180 -31.14 1.40 -13.45
C GLN A 180 -31.57 0.34 -14.47
N ALA A 181 -32.62 0.61 -15.25
CA ALA A 181 -33.09 -0.28 -16.31
C ALA A 181 -32.05 -0.49 -17.42
N LEU A 182 -31.32 0.57 -17.81
CA LEU A 182 -30.25 0.49 -18.81
C LEU A 182 -29.08 -0.33 -18.28
N ALA A 183 -28.64 -0.04 -17.04
CA ALA A 183 -27.52 -0.74 -16.42
C ALA A 183 -27.77 -2.25 -16.37
N VAL A 184 -28.95 -2.66 -15.90
CA VAL A 184 -29.36 -4.08 -15.85
C VAL A 184 -29.38 -4.72 -17.25
N LEU A 185 -29.83 -3.99 -18.26
CA LEU A 185 -29.83 -4.48 -19.64
C LEU A 185 -28.41 -4.65 -20.19
N LEU A 186 -27.52 -3.67 -19.97
CA LEU A 186 -26.13 -3.73 -20.42
C LEU A 186 -25.36 -4.85 -19.70
N ASP A 187 -25.61 -5.07 -18.40
CA ASP A 187 -25.09 -6.22 -17.65
C ASP A 187 -25.54 -7.54 -18.27
N ARG A 188 -26.84 -7.69 -18.53
CA ARG A 188 -27.40 -8.89 -19.18
C ARG A 188 -26.76 -9.16 -20.54
N LEU A 189 -26.61 -8.13 -21.36
CA LEU A 189 -25.98 -8.24 -22.69
C LEU A 189 -24.51 -8.66 -22.61
N ARG A 190 -23.79 -8.28 -21.56
CA ARG A 190 -22.39 -8.69 -21.33
C ARG A 190 -22.26 -10.12 -20.80
N GLU A 191 -23.09 -10.50 -19.85
CA GLU A 191 -22.96 -11.78 -19.14
C GLU A 191 -23.57 -12.95 -19.92
N GLN A 192 -24.68 -12.72 -20.63
CA GLN A 192 -25.44 -13.78 -21.30
C GLN A 192 -25.07 -13.84 -22.78
N SER A 193 -24.14 -14.73 -23.12
CA SER A 193 -23.87 -15.07 -24.51
C SER A 193 -25.10 -15.76 -25.14
N GLY A 194 -25.86 -15.02 -25.94
CA GLY A 194 -27.01 -15.56 -26.68
C GLY A 194 -28.37 -14.97 -26.34
N LEU A 195 -28.43 -13.78 -25.71
CA LEU A 195 -29.65 -12.97 -25.66
C LEU A 195 -30.26 -12.85 -27.07
N THR A 196 -31.52 -13.23 -27.19
CA THR A 196 -32.27 -13.11 -28.44
C THR A 196 -33.12 -11.84 -28.41
N LEU A 197 -33.60 -11.40 -29.58
CA LEU A 197 -34.55 -10.29 -29.67
C LEU A 197 -35.87 -10.54 -28.92
N ARG A 198 -36.18 -11.78 -28.52
CA ARG A 198 -37.37 -12.08 -27.69
C ARG A 198 -37.12 -11.79 -26.21
N ASP A 199 -35.86 -11.75 -25.80
CA ASP A 199 -35.44 -11.54 -24.42
C ASP A 199 -35.23 -10.04 -24.12
N VAL A 200 -35.37 -9.18 -25.13
CA VAL A 200 -35.27 -7.71 -25.04
C VAL A 200 -36.61 -7.10 -25.46
N THR A 201 -37.16 -6.26 -24.60
CA THR A 201 -38.43 -5.55 -24.81
C THR A 201 -38.26 -4.33 -25.71
N ASP A 202 -39.36 -3.83 -26.28
CA ASP A 202 -39.33 -2.61 -27.09
C ASP A 202 -38.93 -1.39 -26.26
N GLU A 203 -39.34 -1.33 -24.99
CA GLU A 203 -38.93 -0.31 -24.03
C GLU A 203 -37.41 -0.33 -23.79
N GLU A 204 -36.82 -1.52 -23.62
CA GLU A 204 -35.36 -1.68 -23.47
C GLU A 204 -34.60 -1.24 -24.74
N ILE A 205 -35.12 -1.55 -25.93
CA ILE A 205 -34.55 -1.08 -27.21
C ILE A 205 -34.66 0.45 -27.32
N ALA A 206 -35.80 1.03 -26.92
CA ALA A 206 -35.98 2.48 -26.90
C ALA A 206 -34.96 3.14 -25.96
N LEU A 207 -34.71 2.54 -24.79
CA LEU A 207 -33.73 3.01 -23.81
C LEU A 207 -32.30 2.96 -24.36
N ILE A 208 -31.92 1.89 -25.06
CA ILE A 208 -30.62 1.79 -25.74
C ILE A 208 -30.43 2.95 -26.73
N ARG A 209 -31.46 3.29 -27.51
CA ARG A 209 -31.42 4.37 -28.51
C ARG A 209 -31.40 5.75 -27.87
N GLU A 210 -32.21 5.97 -26.83
CA GLU A 210 -32.28 7.24 -26.10
C GLU A 210 -30.90 7.66 -25.56
N TYR A 211 -30.13 6.68 -25.07
CA TYR A 211 -28.79 6.88 -24.53
C TYR A 211 -27.67 6.66 -25.56
N GLY A 212 -27.98 6.50 -26.85
CA GLY A 212 -27.00 6.37 -27.93
C GLY A 212 -26.14 5.11 -27.91
N MET A 213 -26.58 4.08 -27.17
CA MET A 213 -25.87 2.79 -27.05
C MET A 213 -26.13 1.87 -28.25
N ASP A 214 -27.12 2.17 -29.09
CA ASP A 214 -27.48 1.38 -30.26
C ASP A 214 -26.35 1.32 -31.30
N ALA A 215 -25.57 2.38 -31.44
CA ALA A 215 -24.39 2.42 -32.30
C ALA A 215 -23.29 1.42 -31.89
N HIS A 216 -23.33 0.90 -30.66
CA HIS A 216 -22.31 0.04 -30.08
C HIS A 216 -22.77 -1.42 -29.92
N ILE A 217 -24.02 -1.72 -30.29
CA ILE A 217 -24.61 -3.05 -30.19
C ILE A 217 -24.85 -3.62 -31.58
N SER A 218 -24.30 -4.79 -31.87
CA SER A 218 -24.46 -5.48 -33.15
C SER A 218 -25.41 -6.67 -33.05
N LEU A 219 -26.33 -6.79 -34.02
CA LEU A 219 -27.23 -7.94 -34.13
C LEU A 219 -26.64 -8.98 -35.09
N ARG A 220 -26.64 -10.26 -34.68
CA ARG A 220 -26.24 -11.39 -35.53
C ARG A 220 -27.34 -12.45 -35.56
N ARG A 221 -27.66 -12.97 -36.75
CA ARG A 221 -28.61 -14.08 -36.91
C ARG A 221 -27.97 -15.39 -36.43
N LYS A 222 -28.68 -16.16 -35.62
CA LYS A 222 -28.19 -17.50 -35.22
C LYS A 222 -28.09 -18.40 -36.47
N GLY A 223 -26.91 -18.97 -36.68
CA GLY A 223 -26.61 -19.82 -37.84
C GLY A 223 -26.16 -19.09 -39.11
N SER A 224 -25.95 -17.76 -39.05
CA SER A 224 -25.25 -16.99 -40.11
C SER A 224 -23.77 -16.79 -39.81
#